data_AF-A0A944X7F5-F1
#
_entry.id   AF-A0A944X7F5-F1
#
_cell.length_a   1.000
_cell.length_b   1.000
_cell.length_c   1.000
_cell.angle_alpha   90.00
_cell.angle_beta   90.00
_cell.angle_gamma   90.00
#
_symmetry.space_group_name_H-M   'P 1'
#
loop_
_entity.id
_entity.type
_entity.pdbx_description
1 polymer ?
#
loop_
_entity_poly.entity_id
_entity_poly.type
_entity_poly.pdbx_seq_one_letter_code
_entity_poly.pdbx_strand_id
1 'polypeptide(L)' 'MHRPNILFIIADQHNAKVLGNRGHPDVHTPHLDRMADEGVRFDNAITQNPICTPSRG' A
#
# COMPACT_ATOMS: atom_id res chain seq x y z
N MET A 1 24.25 16.52 -2.91
CA MET A 1 23.08 15.74 -2.48
C MET A 1 23.28 14.30 -2.91
N HIS A 2 23.03 13.33 -2.03
CA HIS A 2 23.09 11.91 -2.37
C HIS A 2 21.84 11.51 -3.16
N ARG A 3 22.01 10.74 -4.24
CA ARG A 3 20.87 10.26 -5.04
C ARG A 3 20.16 9.14 -4.24
N PRO A 4 18.87 9.29 -3.89
CA PRO A 4 18.18 8.26 -3.12
C PRO A 4 17.98 7.00 -3.96
N ASN A 5 17.94 5.85 -3.30
CA ASN A 5 17.43 4.62 -3.89
C ASN A 5 15.90 4.62 -3.80
N ILE A 6 15.23 4.08 -4.82
CA ILE A 6 13.76 3.96 -4.84
C ILE A 6 13.42 2.47 -4.83
N LEU A 7 12.65 2.04 -3.82
CA LEU A 7 12.07 0.70 -3.74
C LEU A 7 10.56 0.81 -4.03
N PHE A 8 10.10 0.14 -5.08
CA PHE A 8 8.69 0.13 -5.46
C PHE A 8 8.09 -1.26 -5.23
N ILE A 9 7.12 -1.36 -4.31
CA ILE A 9 6.47 -2.60 -3.90
C ILE A 9 5.00 -2.55 -4.34
N ILE A 10 4.53 -3.60 -5.02
CA ILE A 10 3.12 -3.77 -5.37
C ILE A 10 2.66 -5.14 -4.88
N ALA A 11 1.64 -5.17 -4.03
CA ALA A 11 0.92 -6.39 -3.66
C ALA A 11 -0.24 -6.61 -4.65
N ASP A 12 -0.40 -7.84 -5.16
CA ASP A 12 -1.51 -8.16 -6.04
C ASP A 12 -2.80 -8.39 -5.24
N GLN A 13 -3.91 -7.82 -5.71
CA GLN A 13 -5.24 -7.96 -5.10
C GLN A 13 -5.36 -7.52 -3.62
N HIS A 14 -4.44 -6.69 -3.11
CA HIS A 14 -4.52 -6.20 -1.73
C HIS A 14 -5.67 -5.21 -1.55
N ASN A 15 -6.69 -5.62 -0.79
CA ASN A 15 -7.80 -4.76 -0.43
C ASN A 15 -7.38 -3.68 0.59
N ALA A 16 -7.70 -2.42 0.31
CA ALA A 16 -7.37 -1.27 1.16
C ALA A 16 -7.94 -1.32 2.60
N LYS A 17 -8.92 -2.20 2.88
CA LYS A 17 -9.48 -2.42 4.22
C LYS A 17 -8.72 -3.48 5.03
N VAL A 18 -7.86 -4.27 4.39
CA VAL A 18 -7.14 -5.40 5.00
C VAL A 18 -5.76 -4.89 5.47
N LEU A 19 -5.78 -4.03 6.49
CA LEU A 19 -4.60 -3.42 7.12
C LEU A 19 -4.86 -3.21 8.61
N GLY A 20 -3.84 -3.44 9.44
CA GLY A 20 -3.89 -3.18 10.88
C GLY A 20 -4.13 -1.71 11.19
N ASN A 21 -3.42 -0.80 10.53
CA ASN A 21 -3.61 0.66 10.66
C ASN A 21 -4.96 1.20 10.15
N ARG A 22 -5.77 0.36 9.49
CA ARG A 22 -7.17 0.64 9.12
C ARG A 22 -8.17 0.15 10.16
N GLY A 23 -7.70 -0.42 11.27
CA GLY A 23 -8.55 -0.95 12.34
C GLY A 23 -9.19 -2.30 12.00
N HIS A 24 -8.62 -3.07 11.07
CA HIS A 24 -9.14 -4.41 10.78
C HIS A 24 -8.97 -5.31 12.02
N PRO A 25 -10.02 -6.03 12.48
CA PRO A 25 -10.00 -6.73 13.77
C PRO A 25 -8.95 -7.85 13.86
N ASP A 26 -8.73 -8.56 12.75
CA ASP A 26 -7.87 -9.77 12.75
C ASP A 26 -6.55 -9.62 11.99
N VAL A 27 -6.33 -8.51 11.27
CA VAL A 27 -5.19 -8.38 10.36
C VAL A 27 -4.04 -7.70 11.07
N HIS A 28 -2.92 -8.40 11.13
CA HIS A 28 -1.69 -7.91 11.75
C HIS A 28 -0.65 -7.59 10.66
N THR A 29 -0.40 -6.30 10.41
CA THR A 29 0.52 -5.81 9.36
C THR A 29 1.60 -4.86 9.91
N PRO A 30 2.37 -5.26 10.92
CA PRO A 30 3.22 -4.34 11.70
C PRO A 30 4.25 -3.58 10.85
N HIS A 31 4.75 -4.18 9.76
CA HIS A 31 5.67 -3.52 8.85
C HIS A 31 4.99 -2.48 7.95
N LEU A 32 3.76 -2.74 7.49
CA LEU A 32 2.99 -1.77 6.70
C LEU A 32 2.48 -0.64 7.59
N ASP A 33 2.09 -0.97 8.83
CA ASP A 33 1.62 -0.01 9.82
C ASP A 33 2.76 0.96 10.17
N ARG A 34 3.96 0.44 10.46
CA ARG A 34 5.15 1.26 10.68
C ARG A 34 5.50 2.15 9.47
N MET A 35 5.39 1.63 8.24
CA MET A 35 5.62 2.46 7.04
C MET A 35 4.60 3.58 6.88
N ALA A 36 3.36 3.38 7.31
CA ALA A 36 2.34 4.42 7.31
C ALA A 36 2.62 5.48 8.39
N ASP A 37 3.09 5.08 9.57
CA ASP A 37 3.41 5.98 10.70
C ASP A 37 4.68 6.82 10.44
N GLU A 38 5.68 6.23 9.78
CA GLU A 38 6.95 6.92 9.43
C GLU A 38 6.86 7.71 8.10
N GLY A 39 5.73 7.61 7.40
CA GLY A 39 5.59 8.07 6.02
C GLY A 39 4.29 8.83 5.74
N VAL A 40 3.82 8.71 4.50
CA VAL A 40 2.56 9.31 4.04
C VAL A 40 1.67 8.22 3.51
N ARG A 41 0.45 8.13 4.06
CA ARG A 41 -0.61 7.24 3.57
C ARG A 41 -1.67 8.05 2.83
N PHE A 42 -2.05 7.59 1.65
CA PHE A 42 -3.18 8.13 0.91
C PHE A 42 -4.46 7.39 1.29
N ASP A 43 -5.48 8.11 1.76
CA ASP A 43 -6.79 7.52 2.07
C ASP A 43 -7.57 7.10 0.82
N ASN A 44 -7.32 7.81 -0.29
CA ASN A 44 -8.01 7.64 -1.57
C ASN A 44 -6.97 7.40 -2.68
N ALA A 45 -6.40 6.19 -2.74
CA ALA A 45 -5.56 5.74 -3.84
C ALA A 45 -6.37 4.84 -4.78
N ILE A 46 -6.79 5.36 -5.93
CA ILE A 46 -7.73 4.70 -6.85
C ILE A 46 -6.97 4.14 -8.06
N THR A 47 -7.16 2.85 -8.36
CA THR A 47 -6.64 2.25 -9.59
C THR A 47 -7.47 2.68 -10.80
N GLN A 48 -6.80 2.81 -11.95
CA GLN A 48 -7.45 3.18 -13.21
C GLN A 48 -8.29 2.03 -13.79
N ASN A 49 -7.94 0.78 -13.45
CA ASN A 49 -8.65 -0.41 -13.92
C ASN A 49 -8.61 -1.52 -12.83
N PRO A 50 -9.73 -2.23 -12.57
CA PRO A 50 -9.77 -3.30 -11.57
C PRO A 50 -9.16 -4.64 -12.04
N ILE A 51 -8.65 -4.75 -13.27
CA ILE A 51 -8.05 -5.96 -13.82
C ILE A 51 -6.52 -5.83 -13.89
N CYS A 52 -5.80 -6.90 -13.56
CA CYS A 52 -4.34 -6.87 -13.37
C CYS A 52 -3.58 -6.32 -14.60
N THR A 53 -3.82 -6.86 -15.79
CA THR A 53 -3.12 -6.43 -17.01
C THR A 53 -3.38 -4.96 -17.36
N PRO A 54 -4.62 -4.48 -17.56
CA PRO A 54 -4.88 -3.08 -17.88
C PRO A 54 -4.60 -2.11 -16.72
N SER A 55 -4.40 -2.59 -15.49
CA SER A 55 -3.93 -1.75 -14.37
C SER A 55 -2.42 -1.51 -14.40
N ARG A 56 -1.65 -2.35 -15.10
CA ARG A 56 -0.17 -2.40 -15.04
C ARG A 56 0.51 -2.18 -16.39
N GLY A 57 -0.20 -2.45 -17.49
CA GLY A 57 0.27 -2.35 -18.87
C GLY A 57 0.14 -0.97 -19.47
#